data_AF-A0A945ATF4-F1
#
_entry.id   AF-A0A945ATF4-F1
#
_cell.length_a   1.000
_cell.length_b   1.000
_cell.length_c   1.000
_cell.angle_alpha   90.00
_cell.angle_beta   90.00
_cell.angle_gamma   90.00
#
_symmetry.space_group_name_H-M   'P 1'
#
loop_
_entity.id
_entity.type
_entity.pdbx_description
1 polymer ?
#
loop_
_entity_poly.entity_id
_entity_poly.type
_entity_poly.pdbx_seq_one_letter_code
_entity_poly.pdbx_strand_id
1 'polypeptide(L)'
;MRHNILLIPLRTIALVLLSGADTSLYAAENLVIPLWKNGAPGFESRKNEPEVVNKGSITNVHNPSLTVFAPSKVTSNGIGIIIAPGGGLRKLGMRGGGEEPAQFLADNGFTAF
;
A
#
# COMPACT_ATOMS: atom_id res chain seq x y z
N MET A 1 40.29 -38.78 47.05
CA MET A 1 41.49 -38.38 46.31
C MET A 1 41.06 -37.73 44.99
N ARG A 2 41.58 -36.53 44.74
CA ARG A 2 41.69 -35.79 43.47
C ARG A 2 40.40 -35.35 42.75
N HIS A 3 40.02 -34.11 43.10
CA HIS A 3 39.27 -33.18 42.27
C HIS A 3 40.04 -32.86 40.98
N ASN A 4 39.35 -32.59 39.88
CA ASN A 4 39.87 -31.75 38.80
C ASN A 4 38.74 -30.88 38.25
N ILE A 5 38.68 -29.67 38.76
CA ILE A 5 37.85 -28.55 38.30
C ILE A 5 38.54 -28.01 37.05
N LEU A 6 37.89 -28.10 35.88
CA LEU A 6 38.35 -27.46 34.65
C LEU A 6 37.95 -25.98 34.69
N LEU A 7 38.88 -25.14 35.15
CA LEU A 7 38.80 -23.67 35.05
C LEU A 7 38.99 -23.27 33.58
N ILE A 8 37.91 -22.86 32.92
CA ILE A 8 37.97 -22.23 31.59
C ILE A 8 38.30 -20.73 31.79
N PRO A 9 39.28 -20.17 31.06
CA PRO A 9 39.87 -18.87 31.37
C PRO A 9 38.94 -17.68 31.12
N LEU A 10 39.04 -16.71 32.03
CA LEU A 10 38.34 -15.43 32.18
C LEU A 10 38.67 -14.39 31.06
N ARG A 11 38.73 -14.78 29.78
CA ARG A 11 39.24 -13.91 28.69
C ARG A 11 38.37 -13.80 27.44
N THR A 12 37.08 -14.07 27.53
CA THR A 12 36.16 -13.87 26.39
C THR A 12 35.04 -12.90 26.75
N ILE A 13 35.43 -11.69 27.15
CA ILE A 13 34.58 -10.50 27.00
C ILE A 13 34.90 -9.94 25.62
N ALA A 14 34.07 -10.23 24.63
CA ALA A 14 33.86 -9.35 23.48
C ALA A 14 32.66 -9.86 22.67
N LEU A 15 31.80 -8.91 22.29
CA LEU A 15 30.76 -9.04 21.27
C LEU A 15 29.46 -9.74 21.71
N VAL A 16 28.73 -9.08 22.62
CA VAL A 16 27.26 -9.20 22.62
C VAL A 16 26.75 -8.52 21.35
N LEU A 17 26.13 -9.33 20.51
CA LEU A 17 25.55 -9.04 19.20
C LEU A 17 24.59 -7.85 19.26
N LEU A 18 25.01 -6.70 18.75
CA LEU A 18 24.09 -5.63 18.34
C LEU A 18 23.68 -5.88 16.89
N SER A 19 22.94 -6.96 16.65
CA SER A 19 22.21 -7.15 15.40
C SER A 19 21.00 -6.23 15.43
N GLY A 20 21.21 -4.95 15.07
CA GLY A 20 20.12 -4.06 14.72
C GLY A 20 19.38 -4.71 13.55
N ALA A 21 18.18 -5.20 13.80
CA ALA A 21 17.28 -5.57 12.73
C ALA A 21 16.90 -4.27 12.02
N ASP A 22 17.43 -4.06 10.82
CA ASP A 22 16.95 -3.01 9.92
C ASP A 22 15.50 -3.33 9.55
N THR A 23 14.54 -2.92 10.38
CA THR A 23 13.13 -2.91 10.00
C THR A 23 12.96 -1.81 8.98
N SER A 24 13.14 -2.17 7.70
CA SER A 24 12.74 -1.31 6.59
C SER A 24 11.22 -1.12 6.67
N LEU A 25 10.78 0.09 7.01
CA LEU A 25 9.39 0.51 6.89
C LEU A 25 9.06 0.65 5.40
N TYR A 26 8.77 -0.46 4.72
CA TYR A 26 8.13 -0.41 3.42
C TYR A 26 6.67 0.00 3.61
N ALA A 27 6.30 1.15 3.06
CA ALA A 27 4.89 1.47 2.89
C ALA A 27 4.28 0.40 1.96
N ALA A 28 3.27 -0.31 2.44
CA ALA A 28 2.57 -1.26 1.60
C ALA A 28 1.86 -0.49 0.48
N GLU A 29 2.05 -0.93 -0.77
CA GLU A 29 1.24 -0.41 -1.87
C GLU A 29 -0.23 -0.76 -1.64
N ASN A 30 -1.11 0.18 -1.97
CA ASN A 30 -2.55 -0.03 -1.84
C ASN A 30 -3.00 -1.18 -2.74
N LEU A 31 -3.96 -1.97 -2.26
CA LEU A 31 -4.58 -3.02 -3.06
C LEU A 31 -5.34 -2.38 -4.22
N VAL A 32 -5.04 -2.79 -5.45
CA VAL A 32 -5.72 -2.34 -6.66
C VAL A 32 -6.58 -3.47 -7.23
N ILE A 33 -7.86 -3.22 -7.41
CA ILE A 33 -8.86 -4.21 -7.84
C ILE A 33 -9.45 -3.77 -9.19
N PRO A 34 -9.19 -4.48 -10.30
CA PRO A 34 -9.83 -4.18 -11.58
C PRO A 34 -11.36 -4.30 -11.46
N LEU A 35 -12.10 -3.37 -12.07
CA LEU A 35 -13.57 -3.44 -12.09
C LEU A 35 -14.10 -4.63 -12.90
N TRP A 36 -13.34 -5.06 -13.90
CA TRP A 36 -13.67 -6.21 -14.75
C TRP A 36 -12.51 -7.19 -14.82
N LYS A 37 -12.82 -8.48 -14.66
CA LYS A 37 -11.82 -9.56 -14.75
C LYS A 37 -11.07 -9.60 -16.08
N ASN A 38 -11.75 -9.27 -17.19
CA ASN A 38 -11.23 -9.40 -18.54
C ASN A 38 -11.00 -8.07 -19.26
N GLY A 39 -11.04 -6.94 -18.56
CA GLY A 39 -11.03 -5.59 -19.15
C GLY A 39 -12.43 -5.00 -19.26
N ALA A 40 -12.51 -3.67 -19.41
CA ALA A 40 -13.80 -2.98 -19.52
C ALA A 40 -14.52 -3.37 -20.82
N PRO A 41 -15.87 -3.51 -20.80
CA PRO A 41 -16.65 -3.83 -22.00
C PRO A 41 -16.39 -2.85 -23.15
N GLY A 42 -16.00 -3.37 -24.31
CA GLY A 42 -15.66 -2.57 -25.50
C GLY A 42 -14.23 -2.03 -25.52
N PHE A 43 -13.43 -2.29 -24.48
CA PHE A 43 -12.02 -1.88 -24.36
C PHE A 43 -11.09 -3.06 -23.99
N GLU A 44 -11.55 -4.31 -24.09
CA GLU A 44 -10.82 -5.51 -23.67
C GLU A 44 -9.48 -5.64 -24.39
N SER A 45 -9.41 -5.29 -25.67
CA SER A 45 -8.18 -5.30 -26.48
C SER A 45 -7.14 -4.26 -26.02
N ARG A 46 -7.61 -3.22 -25.33
CA ARG A 46 -6.80 -2.07 -24.89
C ARG A 46 -6.48 -2.11 -23.39
N LYS A 47 -6.97 -3.11 -22.67
CA LYS A 47 -6.86 -3.18 -21.19
C LYS A 47 -5.43 -3.17 -20.64
N ASN A 48 -4.45 -3.57 -21.47
CA ASN A 48 -3.03 -3.62 -21.10
C ASN A 48 -2.27 -2.37 -21.57
N GLU A 49 -2.93 -1.43 -22.25
CA GLU A 49 -2.31 -0.15 -22.56
C GLU A 49 -2.04 0.61 -21.25
N PRO A 50 -0.83 1.18 -21.07
CA PRO A 50 -0.48 1.82 -19.82
C PRO A 50 -1.28 3.10 -19.62
N GLU A 51 -1.68 3.35 -18.38
CA GLU A 51 -2.18 4.65 -17.96
C GLU A 51 -1.04 5.69 -18.02
N VAL A 52 -1.39 6.94 -18.28
CA VAL A 52 -0.45 8.06 -18.33
C VAL A 52 -0.68 8.97 -17.14
N VAL A 53 0.33 9.08 -16.27
CA VAL A 53 0.29 9.93 -15.08
C VAL A 53 1.01 11.25 -15.35
N ASN A 54 0.34 12.38 -15.13
CA ASN A 54 0.93 13.72 -15.26
C ASN A 54 0.38 14.66 -14.17
N LYS A 55 1.27 15.12 -13.29
CA LYS A 55 0.95 16.11 -12.23
C LYS A 55 -0.31 15.75 -11.42
N GLY A 56 -0.45 14.48 -11.04
CA GLY A 56 -1.60 13.99 -10.27
C GLY A 56 -2.90 13.84 -11.08
N SER A 57 -2.85 13.96 -12.40
CA SER A 57 -3.91 13.55 -13.31
C SER A 57 -3.56 12.25 -14.01
N ILE A 58 -4.56 11.39 -14.27
CA ILE A 58 -4.41 10.14 -15.02
C ILE A 58 -5.20 10.22 -16.33
N THR A 59 -4.61 9.76 -17.42
CA THR A 59 -5.26 9.59 -18.74
C THR A 59 -4.98 8.20 -19.31
N ASN A 60 -5.57 7.87 -20.46
CA ASN A 60 -5.43 6.58 -21.13
C ASN A 60 -5.94 5.38 -20.30
N VAL A 61 -7.02 5.58 -19.55
CA VAL A 61 -7.61 4.54 -18.70
C VAL A 61 -8.49 3.62 -19.54
N HIS A 62 -8.02 2.42 -19.82
CA HIS A 62 -8.76 1.38 -20.55
C HIS A 62 -9.12 0.17 -19.69
N ASN A 63 -8.56 0.07 -18.48
CA ASN A 63 -8.86 -0.97 -17.51
C ASN A 63 -9.07 -0.36 -16.11
N PRO A 64 -10.23 0.25 -15.85
CA PRO A 64 -10.49 0.94 -14.58
C PRO A 64 -10.40 0.00 -13.38
N SER A 65 -9.97 0.54 -12.25
CA SER A 65 -9.80 -0.19 -10.99
C SER A 65 -10.27 0.62 -9.78
N LEU A 66 -10.46 -0.05 -8.64
CA LEU A 66 -10.59 0.54 -7.31
C LEU A 66 -9.25 0.43 -6.60
N THR A 67 -8.80 1.52 -5.98
CA THR A 67 -7.59 1.52 -5.15
C THR A 67 -8.02 1.60 -3.70
N VAL A 68 -7.72 0.58 -2.91
CA VAL A 68 -8.23 0.47 -1.54
C VAL A 68 -7.37 1.27 -0.57
N PHE A 69 -7.98 2.24 0.09
CA PHE A 69 -7.44 2.96 1.25
C PHE A 69 -8.13 2.44 2.50
N ALA A 70 -7.46 1.55 3.22
CA ALA A 70 -8.02 0.90 4.41
C ALA A 70 -7.64 1.67 5.69
N PRO A 71 -8.59 1.88 6.61
CA PRO A 71 -8.28 2.37 7.95
C PRO A 71 -7.51 1.31 8.73
N SER A 72 -6.89 1.71 9.84
CA SER A 72 -6.33 0.75 10.77
C SER A 72 -7.43 -0.19 11.32
N LYS A 73 -7.07 -1.41 11.73
CA LYS A 73 -8.04 -2.35 12.33
C LYS A 73 -8.73 -1.79 13.57
N VAL A 74 -8.09 -0.87 14.29
CA VAL A 74 -8.61 -0.27 15.53
C VAL A 74 -9.59 0.86 15.24
N THR A 75 -9.40 1.59 14.13
CA THR A 75 -10.23 2.75 13.77
C THR A 75 -11.33 2.42 12.77
N SER A 76 -11.33 1.22 12.20
CA SER A 76 -12.33 0.82 11.21
C SER A 76 -13.75 0.88 11.76
N ASN A 77 -14.62 1.61 11.05
CA ASN A 77 -16.04 1.76 11.38
C ASN A 77 -16.95 0.82 10.55
N GLY A 78 -16.36 0.01 9.65
CA GLY A 78 -17.08 -0.94 8.80
C GLY A 78 -17.80 -0.33 7.59
N ILE A 79 -17.68 0.97 7.34
CA ILE A 79 -18.33 1.67 6.21
C ILE A 79 -17.34 1.80 5.04
N GLY A 80 -17.81 1.49 3.84
CA GLY A 80 -17.09 1.69 2.58
C GLY A 80 -17.58 2.92 1.81
N ILE A 81 -16.67 3.69 1.22
CA ILE A 81 -16.96 4.87 0.39
C ILE A 81 -16.24 4.73 -0.95
N ILE A 82 -16.96 4.87 -2.06
CA ILE A 82 -16.38 4.91 -3.41
C ILE A 82 -16.18 6.36 -3.83
N ILE A 83 -14.96 6.71 -4.23
CA ILE A 83 -14.60 8.03 -4.75
C ILE A 83 -14.42 7.95 -6.27
N ALA A 84 -15.20 8.74 -7.00
CA ALA A 84 -15.09 8.87 -8.45
C ALA A 84 -14.49 10.25 -8.80
N PRO A 85 -13.16 10.36 -8.98
CA PRO A 85 -12.53 11.65 -9.27
C PRO A 85 -13.03 12.23 -10.59
N GLY A 86 -13.26 13.55 -10.60
CA GLY A 86 -13.70 14.28 -11.78
C GLY A 86 -12.62 14.45 -12.85
N GLY A 87 -12.92 15.25 -13.88
CA GLY A 87 -12.00 15.57 -14.99
C GLY A 87 -12.62 15.55 -16.38
N GLY A 88 -13.96 15.61 -16.44
CA GLY A 88 -14.72 15.87 -17.67
C GLY A 88 -14.58 14.78 -18.72
N LEU A 89 -14.40 13.52 -18.32
CA LEU A 89 -14.22 12.35 -19.19
C LEU A 89 -12.98 12.44 -20.11
N ARG A 90 -12.06 13.37 -19.85
CA ARG A 90 -10.80 13.51 -20.61
C ARG A 90 -9.58 13.08 -19.80
N LYS A 91 -9.70 13.15 -18.48
CA LYS A 91 -8.69 12.76 -17.48
C LYS A 91 -9.38 12.47 -16.16
N LEU A 92 -8.65 11.87 -15.23
CA LEU A 92 -9.02 11.77 -13.82
C LEU A 92 -8.14 12.72 -13.03
N GLY A 93 -8.73 13.64 -12.26
CA GLY A 93 -8.04 14.45 -11.27
C GLY A 93 -7.67 13.64 -10.04
N MET A 94 -6.85 12.61 -10.22
CA MET A 94 -6.68 11.52 -9.26
C MET A 94 -6.10 11.98 -7.92
N ARG A 95 -5.10 12.86 -7.90
CA ARG A 95 -4.47 13.27 -6.64
C ARG A 95 -5.44 14.01 -5.71
N GLY A 96 -5.95 15.17 -6.14
CA GLY A 96 -6.81 16.01 -5.30
C GLY A 96 -8.27 15.54 -5.23
N GLY A 97 -8.77 14.82 -6.24
CA GLY A 97 -10.15 14.34 -6.29
C GLY A 97 -10.33 12.88 -5.90
N GLY A 98 -9.24 12.13 -5.74
CA GLY A 98 -9.23 10.68 -5.48
C GLY A 98 -8.40 10.34 -4.24
N GLU A 99 -7.07 10.40 -4.35
CA GLU A 99 -6.13 9.92 -3.32
C GLU A 99 -6.18 10.73 -2.03
N GLU A 100 -6.13 12.07 -2.11
CA GLU A 100 -6.19 12.95 -0.95
C GLU A 100 -7.48 12.76 -0.12
N PRO A 101 -8.70 12.77 -0.72
CA PRO A 101 -9.92 12.49 0.04
C PRO A 101 -10.01 11.02 0.50
N ALA A 102 -9.50 10.06 -0.26
CA ALA A 102 -9.49 8.65 0.15
C ALA A 102 -8.64 8.44 1.41
N GLN A 103 -7.44 9.05 1.45
CA GLN A 103 -6.59 9.00 2.63
C GLN A 103 -7.25 9.67 3.84
N PHE A 104 -7.87 10.84 3.64
CA PHE A 104 -8.60 11.52 4.72
C PHE A 104 -9.72 10.63 5.30
N LEU A 105 -10.48 9.94 4.45
CA LEU A 105 -11.55 9.03 4.91
C LEU A 105 -10.99 7.82 5.64
N ALA A 106 -9.88 7.23 5.16
CA ALA A 106 -9.18 6.14 5.82
C ALA A 106 -8.67 6.54 7.21
N ASP A 107 -8.10 7.73 7.35
CA ASP A 107 -7.65 8.26 8.63
C ASP A 107 -8.82 8.46 9.62
N ASN A 108 -10.04 8.66 9.11
CA ASN A 108 -11.28 8.80 9.89
C ASN A 108 -12.08 7.51 10.02
N GLY A 109 -11.49 6.35 9.70
CA GLY A 109 -12.06 5.04 9.99
C GLY A 109 -12.92 4.43 8.89
N PHE A 110 -13.08 5.09 7.75
CA PHE A 110 -13.80 4.57 6.59
C PHE A 110 -12.87 3.82 5.65
N THR A 111 -13.32 2.75 5.01
CA THR A 111 -12.60 2.18 3.87
C THR A 111 -12.94 2.96 2.62
N ALA A 112 -11.96 3.61 1.99
CA ALA A 112 -12.18 4.32 0.73
C ALA A 112 -11.67 3.52 -0.48
N PHE A 113 -12.33 3.71 -1.62
CA PHE A 113 -12.09 3.02 -2.89
C PHE A 113 -12.03 4.00 -4.06
#